data_AF-A0AAV0C3X6-F1
#
_entry.id   AF-A0AAV0C3X6-F1
#
_cell.length_a   1.000
_cell.length_b   1.000
_cell.length_c   1.000
_cell.angle_alpha   90.00
_cell.angle_beta   90.00
_cell.angle_gamma   90.00
#
_symmetry.space_group_name_H-M   'P 1'
#
loop_
_entity.id
_entity.type
_entity.pdbx_description
1 polymer ?
#
loop_
_entity_poly.entity_id
_entity_poly.type
_entity_poly.pdbx_seq_one_letter_code
_entity_poly.pdbx_strand_id
1 'polypeptide(L)'
;MATRALRDIHKKTETDWKDQFKKIRNYGEECLKSIPDSTVVIHTTRVVPQAPAVFQRIYVCFGPVKRGFLEGCRKVIGLDGCFLKGLLKGEILTAVGRDGNNQMYPIAWAVVEIENTSSWTWFLDLLKTDLHISRPDLWTIISDQQKGLSNVIASVFPGAEHRNCARHIHANWSKTHRGMLLKKLFWMCAKSTCEEQLQASLSELDKADIEAGRDLRKHPFKLWCKAYFRPEVKCDTVENNLSEAFNSTLLKCRAKPLIPMLEHMRVAMMKRIAKKRKYVQKWSGITCTTFTYQNYT
;
A
#
# COMPACT_ATOMS: atom_id res chain seq x y z
N MET A 1 -40.97 14.83 -9.20
CA MET A 1 -40.19 14.59 -10.44
C MET A 1 -38.74 14.20 -10.18
N ALA A 2 -37.98 14.90 -9.32
CA ALA A 2 -36.58 14.56 -8.99
C ALA A 2 -36.37 13.11 -8.49
N THR A 3 -37.31 12.56 -7.73
CA THR A 3 -37.23 11.20 -7.17
C THR A 3 -37.37 10.09 -8.22
N ARG A 4 -38.08 10.34 -9.33
CA ARG A 4 -38.23 9.37 -10.44
C ARG A 4 -36.97 9.36 -11.31
N ALA A 5 -36.43 10.54 -11.64
CA ALA A 5 -35.17 10.67 -12.36
C ALA A 5 -33.99 10.05 -11.58
N LEU A 6 -33.92 10.25 -10.26
CA LEU A 6 -32.91 9.59 -9.42
C LEU A 6 -33.04 8.06 -9.42
N ARG A 7 -34.26 7.52 -9.38
CA ARG A 7 -34.51 6.07 -9.49
C ARG A 7 -34.12 5.51 -10.86
N ASP A 8 -34.42 6.24 -11.93
CA ASP A 8 -34.09 5.81 -13.29
C ASP A 8 -32.58 5.86 -13.56
N ILE A 9 -31.89 6.89 -13.05
CA ILE A 9 -30.42 6.97 -13.04
C ILE A 9 -29.84 5.82 -12.23
N HIS A 10 -30.39 5.52 -11.06
CA HIS A 10 -29.91 4.42 -10.20
C HIS A 10 -30.07 3.07 -10.89
N LYS A 11 -31.24 2.78 -11.48
CA LYS A 11 -31.49 1.56 -12.25
C LYS A 11 -30.57 1.42 -13.46
N LYS A 12 -30.41 2.50 -14.26
CA LYS A 12 -29.52 2.50 -15.42
C LYS A 12 -28.06 2.26 -15.00
N THR A 13 -27.66 2.87 -13.89
CA THR A 13 -26.35 2.66 -13.29
C THR A 13 -26.21 1.19 -12.89
N GLU A 14 -27.15 0.64 -12.12
CA GLU A 14 -27.13 -0.76 -11.66
C GLU A 14 -27.04 -1.79 -12.80
N THR A 15 -27.77 -1.56 -13.91
CA THR A 15 -27.66 -2.40 -15.12
C THR A 15 -26.26 -2.35 -15.72
N ASP A 16 -25.65 -1.15 -15.81
CA ASP A 16 -24.28 -0.98 -16.28
C ASP A 16 -23.28 -1.74 -15.39
N TRP A 17 -23.43 -1.72 -14.06
CA TRP A 17 -22.59 -2.50 -13.13
C TRP A 17 -22.71 -4.02 -13.37
N LYS A 18 -23.93 -4.55 -13.54
CA LYS A 18 -24.15 -5.99 -13.80
C LYS A 18 -23.48 -6.45 -15.07
N ASP A 19 -23.51 -5.63 -16.12
CA ASP A 19 -22.86 -5.97 -17.39
C ASP A 19 -21.33 -5.96 -17.31
N GLN A 20 -20.73 -5.22 -16.37
CA GLN A 20 -19.28 -5.25 -16.17
C GLN A 20 -18.80 -6.57 -15.58
N PHE A 21 -19.56 -7.16 -14.65
CA PHE A 21 -19.20 -8.46 -14.08
C PHE A 21 -19.21 -9.57 -15.13
N LYS A 22 -20.07 -9.47 -16.16
CA LYS A 22 -20.05 -10.40 -17.30
C LYS A 22 -18.77 -10.29 -18.13
N LYS A 23 -18.15 -9.10 -18.14
CA LYS A 23 -16.96 -8.78 -18.94
C LYS A 23 -15.64 -8.88 -18.18
N ILE A 24 -15.66 -9.12 -16.86
CA ILE A 24 -14.45 -9.04 -16.03
C ILE A 24 -13.40 -10.09 -16.41
N ARG A 25 -13.82 -11.29 -16.84
CA ARG A 25 -12.92 -12.34 -17.33
C ARG A 25 -12.27 -11.93 -18.65
N ASN A 26 -13.07 -11.45 -19.61
CA ASN A 26 -12.56 -10.91 -20.88
C ASN A 26 -11.57 -9.76 -20.61
N TYR A 27 -11.89 -8.86 -19.67
CA TYR A 27 -10.98 -7.79 -19.27
C TYR A 27 -9.63 -8.33 -18.76
N GLY A 28 -9.66 -9.35 -17.89
CA GLY A 28 -8.45 -9.99 -17.39
C GLY A 28 -7.63 -10.65 -18.52
N GLU A 29 -8.29 -11.38 -19.41
CA GLU A 29 -7.64 -12.00 -20.57
C GLU A 29 -7.01 -10.96 -21.50
N GLU A 30 -7.70 -9.85 -21.78
CA GLU A 30 -7.15 -8.78 -22.60
C GLU A 30 -5.96 -8.09 -21.95
N CYS A 31 -5.95 -7.94 -20.61
CA CYS A 31 -4.77 -7.47 -19.88
C CYS A 31 -3.58 -8.42 -20.06
N LEU A 32 -3.81 -9.73 -19.94
CA LEU A 32 -2.77 -10.75 -20.09
C LEU A 32 -2.22 -10.81 -21.52
N LYS A 33 -3.10 -10.70 -22.54
CA LYS A 33 -2.71 -10.64 -23.95
C LYS A 33 -1.91 -9.38 -24.28
N SER A 34 -2.36 -8.22 -23.76
CA SER A 34 -1.78 -6.92 -24.11
C SER A 34 -0.48 -6.63 -23.36
N ILE A 35 -0.29 -7.23 -22.18
CA ILE A 35 0.84 -6.95 -21.30
C ILE A 35 1.42 -8.29 -20.82
N PRO A 36 2.42 -8.84 -21.53
CA PRO A 36 3.06 -10.10 -21.16
C PRO A 36 3.59 -10.11 -19.73
N ASP A 37 3.65 -11.31 -19.14
CA ASP A 37 4.11 -11.59 -17.76
C ASP A 37 3.28 -10.92 -16.65
N SER A 38 2.10 -10.41 -17.00
CA SER A 38 1.14 -9.89 -16.03
C SER A 38 0.41 -11.02 -15.32
N THR A 39 -0.04 -10.73 -14.11
CA THR A 39 -0.92 -11.60 -13.32
C THR A 39 -2.25 -10.88 -13.14
N VAL A 40 -3.32 -11.52 -13.58
CA VAL A 40 -4.69 -11.11 -13.30
C VAL A 40 -5.44 -12.32 -12.75
N VAL A 41 -5.76 -12.29 -11.46
CA VAL A 41 -6.46 -13.41 -10.80
C VAL A 41 -7.84 -12.94 -10.39
N ILE A 42 -8.87 -13.59 -10.93
CA ILE A 42 -10.28 -13.31 -10.64
C ILE A 42 -10.85 -14.48 -9.84
N HIS A 43 -11.31 -14.20 -8.63
CA HIS A 43 -11.98 -15.18 -7.80
C HIS A 43 -13.51 -14.96 -7.81
N THR A 44 -14.23 -16.05 -8.04
CA THR A 44 -15.70 -16.07 -8.03
C THR A 44 -16.19 -17.25 -7.22
N THR A 45 -17.26 -17.07 -6.45
CA THR A 45 -17.91 -18.14 -5.70
C THR A 45 -19.22 -18.54 -6.35
N ARG A 46 -19.72 -19.74 -6.03
CA ARG A 46 -21.08 -20.18 -6.35
C ARG A 46 -21.70 -20.71 -5.08
N VAL A 47 -22.95 -20.32 -4.81
CA VAL A 47 -23.68 -20.83 -3.64
C VAL A 47 -24.03 -22.31 -3.83
N VAL A 48 -24.40 -22.69 -5.06
CA VAL A 48 -24.58 -24.06 -5.52
C VAL A 48 -24.03 -24.20 -6.95
N PRO A 49 -23.62 -25.40 -7.42
CA PRO A 49 -22.95 -25.55 -8.72
C PRO A 49 -23.69 -24.93 -9.92
N GLN A 50 -25.02 -24.95 -9.90
CA GLN A 50 -25.88 -24.42 -10.96
C GLN A 50 -26.14 -22.91 -10.84
N ALA A 51 -25.86 -22.31 -9.67
CA ALA A 51 -26.09 -20.88 -9.46
C ALA A 51 -25.10 -20.03 -10.26
N PRO A 52 -25.48 -18.83 -10.70
CA PRO A 52 -24.56 -17.88 -11.31
C PRO A 52 -23.34 -17.63 -10.42
N ALA A 53 -22.18 -17.50 -11.04
CA ALA A 53 -20.95 -17.13 -10.33
C ALA A 53 -21.06 -15.70 -9.78
N VAL A 54 -20.71 -15.54 -8.51
CA VAL A 54 -20.66 -14.25 -7.82
C VAL A 54 -19.21 -13.79 -7.76
N PHE A 55 -18.96 -12.57 -8.23
CA PHE A 55 -17.64 -11.95 -8.12
C PHE A 55 -17.27 -11.73 -6.65
N GLN A 56 -16.05 -12.12 -6.26
CA GLN A 56 -15.55 -11.87 -4.91
C GLN A 56 -14.39 -10.88 -4.94
N ARG A 57 -13.36 -11.15 -5.75
CA ARG A 57 -12.15 -10.33 -5.76
C ARG A 57 -11.37 -10.47 -7.06
N ILE A 58 -10.57 -9.44 -7.36
CA ILE A 58 -9.61 -9.43 -8.47
C ILE A 58 -8.28 -8.89 -7.99
N TYR A 59 -7.19 -9.51 -8.42
CA TYR A 59 -5.81 -9.06 -8.25
C TYR A 59 -5.23 -8.69 -9.61
N VAL A 60 -4.45 -7.61 -9.67
CA VAL A 60 -3.75 -7.17 -10.86
C VAL A 60 -2.32 -6.77 -10.52
N CYS A 61 -1.35 -7.37 -11.21
CA CYS A 61 0.04 -6.93 -11.22
C CYS A 61 0.63 -7.11 -12.62
N PHE A 62 1.15 -6.03 -13.20
CA PHE A 62 1.59 -6.03 -14.60
C PHE A 62 3.06 -6.44 -14.74
N GLY A 63 3.38 -7.29 -15.72
CA GLY A 63 4.73 -7.86 -15.92
C GLY A 63 5.86 -6.83 -15.96
N PRO A 64 5.75 -5.74 -16.75
CA PRO A 64 6.76 -4.67 -16.77
C PRO A 64 6.96 -3.97 -15.41
N VAL A 65 5.93 -3.92 -14.58
CA VAL A 65 5.99 -3.32 -13.24
C VAL A 65 6.72 -4.23 -12.26
N LYS A 66 6.47 -5.54 -12.33
CA LYS A 66 7.21 -6.55 -11.56
C LYS A 66 8.70 -6.44 -11.85
N ARG A 67 9.09 -6.49 -13.13
CA ARG A 67 10.49 -6.37 -13.57
C ARG A 67 11.12 -5.07 -13.11
N GLY A 68 10.49 -3.93 -13.39
CA GLY A 68 11.05 -2.63 -13.02
C GLY A 68 11.18 -2.44 -11.51
N PHE A 69 10.32 -3.06 -10.71
CA PHE A 69 10.47 -3.08 -9.27
C PHE A 69 11.66 -3.94 -8.83
N LEU A 70 11.77 -5.18 -9.33
CA LEU A 70 12.86 -6.10 -8.97
C LEU A 70 14.24 -5.61 -9.42
N GLU A 71 14.33 -4.92 -10.57
CA GLU A 71 15.60 -4.45 -11.14
C GLU A 71 16.10 -3.14 -10.53
N GLY A 72 15.19 -2.24 -10.10
CA GLY A 72 15.58 -0.86 -9.78
C GLY A 72 14.97 -0.26 -8.51
N CYS A 73 14.08 -0.98 -7.83
CA CYS A 73 13.45 -0.47 -6.60
C CYS A 73 14.07 -1.08 -5.34
N ARG A 74 13.86 -0.38 -4.23
CA ARG A 74 14.25 -0.85 -2.90
C ARG A 74 13.31 -1.98 -2.49
N LYS A 75 13.82 -2.92 -1.68
CA LYS A 75 13.05 -4.02 -1.06
C LYS A 75 12.14 -3.52 0.07
N VAL A 76 11.38 -2.46 -0.20
CA VAL A 76 10.41 -1.83 0.69
C VAL A 76 9.05 -1.83 0.01
N ILE A 77 8.05 -2.36 0.69
CA ILE A 77 6.67 -2.36 0.22
C ILE A 77 5.80 -1.67 1.28
N GLY A 78 5.14 -0.60 0.88
CA GLY A 78 4.03 0.00 1.62
C GLY A 78 2.72 -0.70 1.25
N LEU A 79 1.93 -1.06 2.26
CA LEU A 79 0.61 -1.66 2.13
C LEU A 79 -0.43 -0.71 2.67
N ASP A 80 -1.52 -0.51 1.94
CA ASP A 80 -2.65 0.30 2.38
C ASP A 80 -3.94 -0.13 1.70
N GLY A 81 -5.05 0.02 2.41
CA GLY A 81 -6.41 -0.32 2.01
C GLY A 81 -7.28 0.93 1.90
N CYS A 82 -8.19 0.98 0.93
CA CYS A 82 -9.13 2.09 0.86
C CYS A 82 -10.53 1.68 0.37
N PHE A 83 -11.57 2.15 1.09
CA PHE A 83 -12.96 1.85 0.75
C PHE A 83 -13.37 2.33 -0.64
N LEU A 84 -14.11 1.49 -1.35
CA LEU A 84 -14.85 1.90 -2.55
C LEU A 84 -15.92 2.94 -2.18
N LYS A 85 -16.17 3.86 -3.11
CA LYS A 85 -17.09 4.99 -2.95
C LYS A 85 -18.21 4.93 -3.99
N GLY A 86 -18.94 3.82 -4.05
CA GLY A 86 -20.01 3.65 -5.04
C GLY A 86 -21.09 2.68 -4.61
N LEU A 87 -21.81 2.16 -5.62
CA LEU A 87 -22.78 1.08 -5.42
C LEU A 87 -22.09 -0.22 -5.04
N LEU A 88 -20.95 -0.51 -5.67
CA LEU A 88 -20.08 -1.60 -5.23
C LEU A 88 -19.46 -1.26 -3.88
N LYS A 89 -19.73 -2.12 -2.91
CA LYS A 89 -19.06 -2.15 -1.61
C LYS A 89 -17.79 -2.98 -1.72
N GLY A 90 -16.90 -2.81 -0.75
CA GLY A 90 -15.59 -3.45 -0.73
C GLY A 90 -14.48 -2.43 -0.72
N GLU A 91 -13.26 -2.91 -0.94
CA GLU A 91 -12.04 -2.18 -0.69
C GLU A 91 -11.00 -2.43 -1.77
N ILE A 92 -10.14 -1.44 -1.97
CA ILE A 92 -8.96 -1.58 -2.82
C ILE A 92 -7.76 -1.77 -1.90
N LEU A 93 -7.10 -2.91 -2.00
CA LEU A 93 -5.81 -3.15 -1.36
C LEU A 93 -4.72 -2.77 -2.35
N THR A 94 -3.67 -2.11 -1.87
CA THR A 94 -2.57 -1.63 -2.72
C THR A 94 -1.22 -1.99 -2.14
N ALA A 95 -0.27 -2.31 -3.01
CA ALA A 95 1.14 -2.45 -2.70
C ALA A 95 1.93 -1.39 -3.46
N VAL A 96 2.69 -0.58 -2.73
CA VAL A 96 3.44 0.56 -3.27
C VAL A 96 4.88 0.51 -2.80
N GLY A 97 5.80 0.42 -3.75
CA GLY A 97 7.24 0.41 -3.53
C GLY A 97 7.89 1.78 -3.56
N ARG A 98 9.21 1.77 -3.40
CA ARG A 98 10.10 2.93 -3.54
C ARG A 98 11.18 2.64 -4.57
N ASP A 99 11.31 3.50 -5.57
CA ASP A 99 12.45 3.39 -6.49
C ASP A 99 13.77 3.82 -5.82
N GLY A 100 14.89 3.66 -6.54
CA GLY A 100 16.21 4.06 -6.05
C GLY A 100 16.29 5.52 -5.58
N ASN A 101 15.44 6.41 -6.10
CA ASN A 101 15.36 7.82 -5.74
C ASN A 101 14.28 8.12 -4.69
N ASN A 102 13.85 7.11 -3.91
CA ASN A 102 12.83 7.22 -2.87
C ASN A 102 11.45 7.70 -3.36
N GLN A 103 11.17 7.63 -4.67
CA GLN A 103 9.90 8.02 -5.22
C GLN A 103 8.93 6.84 -5.31
N MET A 104 7.63 7.15 -5.22
CA MET A 104 6.54 6.18 -5.28
C MET A 104 6.55 5.31 -6.53
N TYR A 105 6.51 4.00 -6.34
CA TYR A 105 6.41 3.00 -7.41
C TYR A 105 5.24 2.05 -7.13
N PRO A 106 4.03 2.27 -7.67
CA PRO A 106 2.90 1.35 -7.48
C PRO A 106 3.22 -0.03 -8.08
N ILE A 107 2.95 -1.11 -7.35
CA ILE A 107 3.34 -2.48 -7.73
C ILE A 107 2.12 -3.29 -8.17
N ALA A 108 1.12 -3.38 -7.30
CA ALA A 108 -0.06 -4.21 -7.50
C ALA A 108 -1.25 -3.64 -6.74
N TRP A 109 -2.45 -4.07 -7.14
CA TRP A 109 -3.67 -3.81 -6.41
C TRP A 109 -4.63 -4.98 -6.48
N ALA A 110 -5.54 -5.03 -5.51
CA ALA A 110 -6.68 -5.91 -5.52
C ALA A 110 -7.96 -5.14 -5.19
N VAL A 111 -9.07 -5.55 -5.81
CA VAL A 111 -10.41 -5.18 -5.34
C VAL A 111 -10.96 -6.38 -4.59
N VAL A 112 -11.31 -6.19 -3.33
CA VAL A 112 -11.76 -7.24 -2.41
C VAL A 112 -13.10 -6.87 -1.79
N GLU A 113 -13.83 -7.88 -1.35
CA GLU A 113 -15.16 -7.72 -0.77
C GLU A 113 -15.13 -7.06 0.62
N ILE A 114 -14.07 -7.30 1.40
CA ILE A 114 -13.84 -6.74 2.73
C ILE A 114 -12.34 -6.81 3.05
N GLU A 115 -11.83 -5.85 3.81
CA GLU A 115 -10.46 -5.89 4.34
C GLU A 115 -10.40 -6.75 5.61
N ASN A 116 -9.99 -8.02 5.45
CA ASN A 116 -9.82 -8.97 6.55
C ASN A 116 -8.56 -9.84 6.35
N THR A 117 -8.31 -10.75 7.29
CA THR A 117 -7.17 -11.69 7.22
C THR A 117 -7.15 -12.49 5.91
N SER A 118 -8.31 -12.99 5.45
CA SER A 118 -8.40 -13.80 4.23
C SER A 118 -8.09 -12.99 2.96
N SER A 119 -8.58 -11.75 2.86
CA SER A 119 -8.31 -10.88 1.72
C SER A 119 -6.85 -10.46 1.68
N TRP A 120 -6.25 -10.14 2.84
CA TRP A 120 -4.84 -9.78 2.94
C TRP A 120 -3.91 -10.97 2.67
N THR A 121 -4.17 -12.14 3.23
CA THR A 121 -3.37 -13.35 2.96
C THR A 121 -3.35 -13.62 1.46
N TRP A 122 -4.53 -13.65 0.84
CA TRP A 122 -4.65 -13.87 -0.60
C TRP A 122 -3.91 -12.83 -1.44
N PHE A 123 -4.01 -11.54 -1.08
CA PHE A 123 -3.30 -10.46 -1.76
C PHE A 123 -1.78 -10.59 -1.61
N LEU A 124 -1.29 -10.87 -0.40
CA LEU A 124 0.13 -10.94 -0.10
C LEU A 124 0.79 -12.20 -0.65
N ASP A 125 0.09 -13.34 -0.71
CA ASP A 125 0.60 -14.57 -1.34
C ASP A 125 0.81 -14.37 -2.85
N LEU A 126 -0.15 -13.72 -3.53
CA LEU A 126 -0.01 -13.36 -4.94
C LEU A 126 1.16 -12.38 -5.15
N LEU A 127 1.25 -11.35 -4.31
CA LEU A 127 2.34 -10.38 -4.37
C LEU A 127 3.71 -11.03 -4.12
N LYS A 128 3.82 -11.91 -3.13
CA LYS A 128 5.04 -12.67 -2.81
C LYS A 128 5.50 -13.51 -4.00
N THR A 129 4.54 -14.16 -4.66
CA THR A 129 4.77 -14.98 -5.85
C THR A 129 5.26 -14.14 -7.02
N ASP A 130 4.56 -13.03 -7.32
CA ASP A 130 4.89 -12.15 -8.45
C ASP A 130 6.23 -11.41 -8.29
N LEU A 131 6.67 -11.20 -7.05
CA LEU A 131 7.95 -10.58 -6.73
C LEU A 131 9.05 -11.60 -6.40
N HIS A 132 8.78 -12.90 -6.56
CA HIS A 132 9.72 -13.99 -6.30
C HIS A 132 10.43 -13.86 -4.92
N ILE A 133 9.67 -13.48 -3.88
CA ILE A 133 10.22 -13.22 -2.55
C ILE A 133 10.51 -14.54 -1.84
N SER A 134 11.74 -15.05 -2.01
CA SER A 134 12.26 -16.26 -1.37
C SER A 134 12.99 -15.98 -0.05
N ARG A 135 13.50 -14.77 0.15
CA ARG A 135 14.22 -14.31 1.35
C ARG A 135 13.50 -13.11 1.98
N PRO A 136 12.36 -13.31 2.67
CA PRO A 136 11.57 -12.22 3.24
C PRO A 136 12.35 -11.42 4.29
N ASP A 137 13.36 -12.02 4.93
CA ASP A 137 14.27 -11.36 5.89
C ASP A 137 14.99 -10.12 5.32
N LEU A 138 15.13 -10.05 3.99
CA LEU A 138 15.74 -8.94 3.27
C LEU A 138 14.74 -7.83 2.88
N TRP A 139 13.49 -7.94 3.30
CA TRP A 139 12.41 -7.04 2.93
C TRP A 139 11.90 -6.25 4.12
N THR A 140 11.53 -5.00 3.85
CA THR A 140 10.78 -4.15 4.78
C THR A 140 9.34 -4.00 4.29
N ILE A 141 8.37 -4.32 5.14
CA ILE A 141 6.95 -4.09 4.87
C ILE A 141 6.48 -2.97 5.79
N ILE A 142 5.90 -1.92 5.22
CA ILE A 142 5.32 -0.79 5.96
C ILE A 142 3.80 -0.86 5.82
N SER A 143 3.07 -0.85 6.93
CA SER A 143 1.61 -0.82 6.89
C SER A 143 1.04 0.07 7.98
N ASP A 144 -0.27 0.27 7.92
CA ASP A 144 -1.00 0.93 8.99
C ASP A 144 -1.32 -0.07 10.12
N GLN A 145 -1.85 0.44 11.25
CA GLN A 145 -2.18 -0.37 12.43
C GLN A 145 -3.50 -1.13 12.28
N GLN A 146 -3.75 -1.71 11.11
CA GLN A 146 -4.97 -2.45 10.87
C GLN A 146 -4.93 -3.79 11.62
N LYS A 147 -6.02 -4.14 12.32
CA LYS A 147 -6.10 -5.37 13.10
C LYS A 147 -5.95 -6.59 12.19
N GLY A 148 -5.03 -7.48 12.53
CA GLY A 148 -4.81 -8.75 11.80
C GLY A 148 -3.78 -8.65 10.67
N LEU A 149 -3.54 -7.48 10.08
CA LEU A 149 -2.56 -7.33 8.99
C LEU A 149 -1.13 -7.69 9.43
N SER A 150 -0.71 -7.29 10.64
CA SER A 150 0.61 -7.66 11.18
C SER A 150 0.79 -9.19 11.26
N ASN A 151 -0.26 -9.92 11.64
CA ASN A 151 -0.22 -11.38 11.74
C ASN A 151 -0.13 -12.01 10.34
N VAL A 152 -0.84 -11.45 9.37
CA VAL A 152 -0.74 -11.90 7.97
C VAL A 152 0.66 -11.65 7.42
N ILE A 153 1.24 -10.46 7.66
CA ILE A 153 2.60 -10.13 7.22
C ILE A 153 3.61 -11.10 7.85
N ALA A 154 3.51 -11.36 9.15
CA ALA A 154 4.41 -12.29 9.83
C ALA A 154 4.30 -13.73 9.30
N SER A 155 3.10 -14.15 8.88
CA SER A 155 2.85 -15.47 8.30
C SER A 155 3.36 -15.58 6.85
N VAL A 156 3.05 -14.61 6.00
CA VAL A 156 3.39 -14.63 4.57
C VAL A 156 4.86 -14.28 4.33
N PHE A 157 5.42 -13.36 5.12
CA PHE A 157 6.78 -12.85 5.02
C PHE A 157 7.57 -13.10 6.32
N PRO A 158 7.82 -14.36 6.71
CA PRO A 158 8.52 -14.66 7.95
C PRO A 158 9.93 -14.04 7.94
N GLY A 159 10.24 -13.28 9.00
CA GLY A 159 11.53 -12.61 9.18
C GLY A 159 11.64 -11.23 8.52
N ALA A 160 10.69 -10.83 7.67
CA ALA A 160 10.64 -9.48 7.12
C ALA A 160 10.52 -8.44 8.23
N GLU A 161 11.16 -7.30 8.04
CA GLU A 161 11.02 -6.18 8.95
C GLU A 161 9.64 -5.54 8.73
N HIS A 162 8.75 -5.68 9.71
CA HIS A 162 7.45 -4.99 9.70
C HIS A 162 7.55 -3.66 10.42
N ARG A 163 7.13 -2.59 9.74
CA ARG A 163 7.03 -1.24 10.29
C ARG A 163 5.59 -0.75 10.28
N ASN A 164 5.11 -0.31 11.44
CA ASN A 164 3.89 0.47 11.56
C ASN A 164 4.15 1.92 11.13
N CYS A 165 3.22 2.48 10.37
CA CYS A 165 3.26 3.88 10.00
C CYS A 165 3.20 4.79 11.24
N ALA A 166 4.26 5.55 11.52
CA ALA A 166 4.35 6.46 12.67
C ALA A 166 3.26 7.54 12.65
N ARG A 167 2.79 7.97 11.49
CA ARG A 167 1.65 8.90 11.39
C ARG A 167 0.34 8.29 11.87
N HIS A 168 0.12 6.98 11.70
CA HIS A 168 -1.03 6.29 12.26
C HIS A 168 -0.90 6.08 13.77
N ILE A 169 0.31 5.80 14.26
CA ILE A 169 0.62 5.81 15.70
C ILE A 169 0.27 7.19 16.28
N HIS A 170 0.77 8.26 15.66
CA HIS A 170 0.47 9.64 16.05
C HIS A 170 -1.03 9.91 16.04
N ALA A 171 -1.74 9.56 14.97
CA ALA A 171 -3.18 9.83 14.86
C ALA A 171 -4.00 9.14 15.96
N ASN A 172 -3.59 7.95 16.38
CA ASN A 172 -4.21 7.25 17.50
C ASN A 172 -3.83 7.87 18.86
N TRP A 173 -2.54 8.12 19.09
CA TRP A 173 -2.03 8.72 20.31
C TRP A 173 -2.55 10.15 20.52
N SER A 174 -2.69 10.93 19.44
CA SER A 174 -3.17 12.31 19.48
C SER A 174 -4.67 12.45 19.73
N LYS A 175 -5.42 11.34 19.83
CA LYS A 175 -6.83 11.39 20.24
C LYS A 175 -6.95 11.89 21.69
N THR A 176 -6.05 11.43 22.55
CA THR A 176 -5.89 11.81 23.97
C THR A 176 -4.86 12.93 24.13
N HIS A 177 -3.72 12.84 23.43
CA HIS A 177 -2.57 13.73 23.63
C HIS A 177 -2.45 14.79 22.53
N ARG A 178 -3.14 15.91 22.70
CA ARG A 178 -3.24 16.97 21.68
C ARG A 178 -2.29 18.13 21.91
N GLY A 179 -1.86 18.78 20.83
CA GLY A 179 -1.08 20.02 20.90
C GLY A 179 0.11 20.02 19.95
N MET A 180 0.51 21.21 19.49
CA MET A 180 1.64 21.33 18.56
C MET A 180 2.97 20.89 19.20
N LEU A 181 3.15 21.17 20.50
CA LEU A 181 4.33 20.73 21.26
C LEU A 181 4.42 19.20 21.32
N LEU A 182 3.35 18.54 21.75
CA LEU A 182 3.29 17.07 21.84
C LEU A 182 3.47 16.41 20.47
N LYS A 183 2.86 16.96 19.42
CA LYS A 183 3.10 16.52 18.04
C LYS A 183 4.58 16.63 17.66
N LYS A 184 5.24 17.75 17.96
CA LYS A 184 6.66 17.94 17.68
C LYS A 184 7.52 16.90 18.40
N LEU A 185 7.28 16.69 19.70
CA LEU A 185 8.01 15.73 20.53
C LEU A 185 7.78 14.28 20.08
N PHE A 186 6.55 13.92 19.70
CA PHE A 186 6.25 12.64 19.06
C PHE A 186 7.13 12.41 17.82
N TRP A 187 7.21 13.40 16.92
CA TRP A 187 7.99 13.25 15.69
C TRP A 187 9.50 13.22 15.95
N MET A 188 9.99 13.88 17.00
CA MET A 188 11.38 13.73 17.47
C MET A 188 11.64 12.28 17.92
N CYS A 189 10.72 11.68 18.69
CA CYS A 189 10.82 10.27 19.08
C CYS A 189 10.81 9.35 17.84
N ALA A 190 9.83 9.52 16.94
CA ALA A 190 9.69 8.69 15.74
C ALA A 190 10.95 8.72 14.85
N LYS A 191 11.57 9.90 14.70
CA LYS A 191 12.70 10.14 13.79
C LYS A 191 14.07 10.00 14.46
N SER A 192 14.12 9.68 15.76
CA SER A 192 15.37 9.42 16.46
C SER A 192 16.17 8.32 15.76
N THR A 193 17.47 8.52 15.61
CA THR A 193 18.35 7.67 14.79
C THR A 193 19.09 6.62 15.61
N CYS A 194 19.20 6.82 16.93
CA CYS A 194 19.77 5.88 17.89
C CYS A 194 18.94 5.89 19.18
N GLU A 195 19.16 4.90 20.05
CA GLU A 195 18.40 4.75 21.28
C GLU A 195 18.63 5.90 22.25
N GLU A 196 19.85 6.46 22.31
CA GLU A 196 20.20 7.61 23.13
C GLU A 196 19.38 8.85 22.73
N GLN A 197 19.26 9.10 21.42
CA GLN A 197 18.45 10.20 20.90
C GLN A 197 16.95 10.00 21.19
N LEU A 198 16.48 8.75 21.15
CA LEU A 198 15.11 8.43 21.54
C LEU A 198 14.88 8.69 23.02
N GLN A 199 15.80 8.27 23.91
CA GLN A 199 15.67 8.51 25.35
C GLN A 199 15.68 10.00 25.69
N ALA A 200 16.53 10.79 25.03
CA ALA A 200 16.51 12.25 25.17
C ALA A 200 15.16 12.83 24.73
N SER A 201 14.64 12.40 23.57
CA SER A 201 13.34 12.87 23.07
C SER A 201 12.16 12.47 23.98
N LEU A 202 12.21 11.26 24.55
CA LEU A 202 11.22 10.78 25.51
C LEU A 202 11.30 11.54 26.85
N SER A 203 12.49 11.91 27.29
CA SER A 203 12.67 12.73 28.49
C SER A 203 12.06 14.12 28.32
N GLU A 204 12.22 14.74 27.15
CA GLU A 204 11.53 16.00 26.82
C GLU A 204 10.02 15.84 26.72
N LEU A 205 9.53 14.70 26.22
CA LEU A 205 8.11 14.37 26.24
C LEU A 205 7.56 14.23 27.66
N ASP A 206 8.26 13.51 28.55
CA ASP A 206 7.83 13.30 29.93
C ASP A 206 7.82 14.61 30.74
N LYS A 207 8.74 15.53 30.45
CA LYS A 207 8.75 16.90 31.03
C LYS A 207 7.54 17.72 30.61
N ALA A 208 7.11 17.57 29.36
CA ALA A 208 5.95 18.28 28.83
C ALA A 208 4.63 17.65 29.32
N ASP A 209 4.55 16.32 29.30
CA ASP A 209 3.40 15.53 29.74
C ASP A 209 3.82 14.07 30.00
N ILE A 210 3.90 13.72 31.29
CA ILE A 210 4.29 12.37 31.74
C ILE A 210 3.30 11.28 31.33
N GLU A 211 2.01 11.61 31.21
CA GLU A 211 0.99 10.66 30.77
C GLU A 211 1.12 10.38 29.27
N ALA A 212 1.36 11.43 28.48
CA ALA A 212 1.62 11.33 27.05
C ALA A 212 2.83 10.44 26.75
N GLY A 213 3.93 10.61 27.51
CA GLY A 213 5.12 9.76 27.40
C GLY A 213 4.91 8.32 27.88
N ARG A 214 4.11 8.09 28.93
CA ARG A 214 3.71 6.74 29.39
C ARG A 214 2.90 6.03 28.31
N ASP A 215 1.93 6.70 27.72
CA ASP A 215 1.07 6.14 26.68
C ASP A 215 1.82 5.84 25.40
N LEU A 216 2.78 6.71 25.03
CA LEU A 216 3.59 6.49 23.84
C LEU A 216 4.41 5.19 23.95
N ARG A 217 4.94 4.89 25.13
CA ARG A 217 5.72 3.67 25.43
C ARG A 217 4.89 2.37 25.34
N LYS A 218 3.55 2.45 25.31
CA LYS A 218 2.69 1.28 25.06
C LYS A 218 2.82 0.78 23.61
N HIS A 219 3.32 1.61 22.69
CA HIS A 219 3.57 1.22 21.31
C HIS A 219 5.02 0.73 21.14
N PRO A 220 5.26 -0.52 20.70
CA PRO A 220 6.61 -1.05 20.55
C PRO A 220 7.46 -0.22 19.58
N PHE A 221 8.49 0.48 20.08
CA PHE A 221 9.32 1.38 19.28
C PHE A 221 9.98 0.69 18.07
N LYS A 222 10.31 -0.60 18.20
CA LYS A 222 10.84 -1.43 17.10
C LYS A 222 9.99 -1.40 15.84
N LEU A 223 8.69 -1.12 15.95
CA LEU A 223 7.78 -1.11 14.81
C LEU A 223 7.67 0.27 14.14
N TRP A 224 8.06 1.38 14.76
CA TRP A 224 7.73 2.71 14.21
C TRP A 224 8.79 3.81 14.44
N CYS A 225 9.80 3.54 15.27
CA CYS A 225 10.90 4.46 15.52
C CYS A 225 12.12 4.08 14.69
N LYS A 226 12.71 5.07 14.01
CA LYS A 226 13.87 4.90 13.13
C LYS A 226 15.10 4.30 13.85
N ALA A 227 15.26 4.53 15.16
CA ALA A 227 16.38 4.04 15.95
C ALA A 227 16.51 2.51 15.96
N TYR A 228 15.41 1.80 15.69
CA TYR A 228 15.37 0.33 15.69
C TYR A 228 15.27 -0.28 14.29
N PHE A 229 15.30 0.54 13.24
CA PHE A 229 15.13 0.05 11.88
C PHE A 229 16.40 -0.60 11.36
N ARG A 230 16.19 -1.67 10.59
CA ARG A 230 17.25 -2.41 9.91
C ARG A 230 17.95 -1.54 8.86
N PRO A 231 19.28 -1.36 8.91
CA PRO A 231 20.01 -0.50 7.97
C PRO A 231 20.12 -1.10 6.55
N GLU A 232 19.92 -2.41 6.38
CA GLU A 232 20.20 -3.15 5.15
C GLU A 232 19.37 -2.67 3.94
N VAL A 233 18.10 -2.34 4.17
CA VAL A 233 17.17 -1.92 3.11
C VAL A 233 17.36 -0.44 2.72
N LYS A 234 18.24 0.29 3.46
CA LYS A 234 18.60 1.70 3.23
C LYS A 234 17.37 2.61 3.08
N CYS A 235 16.32 2.32 3.82
CA CYS A 235 15.09 3.10 3.84
C CYS A 235 14.86 3.58 5.27
N ASP A 236 14.95 4.88 5.50
CA ASP A 236 14.80 5.48 6.82
C ASP A 236 13.39 6.02 7.07
N THR A 237 12.45 5.73 6.16
CA THR A 237 11.11 6.25 6.26
C THR A 237 10.32 5.55 7.37
N VAL A 238 9.72 6.37 8.24
CA VAL A 238 8.82 5.98 9.33
C VAL A 238 7.33 6.10 8.96
N GLU A 239 7.02 6.57 7.75
CA GLU A 239 5.66 6.86 7.28
C GLU A 239 5.28 6.07 6.01
N ASN A 240 4.03 5.64 5.94
CA ASN A 240 3.44 5.01 4.76
C ASN A 240 2.91 6.05 3.74
N ASN A 241 3.55 7.23 3.65
CA ASN A 241 3.05 8.39 2.90
C ASN A 241 2.82 8.10 1.40
N LEU A 242 3.61 7.20 0.82
CA LEU A 242 3.49 6.87 -0.60
C LEU A 242 2.23 6.04 -0.89
N SER A 243 1.90 5.08 -0.03
CA SER A 243 0.67 4.28 -0.18
C SER A 243 -0.57 5.14 -0.02
N GLU A 244 -0.59 6.02 1.00
CA GLU A 244 -1.67 6.98 1.18
C GLU A 244 -1.79 7.97 0.01
N ALA A 245 -0.66 8.48 -0.49
CA ALA A 245 -0.65 9.37 -1.64
C ALA A 245 -1.18 8.66 -2.89
N PHE A 246 -0.83 7.38 -3.09
CA PHE A 246 -1.39 6.57 -4.16
C PHE A 246 -2.90 6.43 -4.00
N ASN A 247 -3.38 6.01 -2.83
CA ASN A 247 -4.81 5.87 -2.53
C ASN A 247 -5.58 7.19 -2.70
N SER A 248 -4.95 8.33 -2.41
CA SER A 248 -5.51 9.65 -2.69
C SER A 248 -5.65 9.93 -4.20
N THR A 249 -4.74 9.45 -5.04
CA THR A 249 -4.94 9.55 -6.51
C THR A 249 -6.13 8.71 -7.00
N LEU A 250 -6.52 7.68 -6.25
CA LEU A 250 -7.63 6.80 -6.58
C LEU A 250 -9.00 7.38 -6.19
N LEU A 251 -9.07 8.50 -5.45
CA LEU A 251 -10.32 9.10 -4.97
C LEU A 251 -11.43 9.17 -6.04
N LYS A 252 -11.07 9.59 -7.26
CA LYS A 252 -12.00 9.75 -8.39
C LYS A 252 -12.38 8.43 -9.07
N CYS A 253 -11.58 7.37 -8.93
CA CYS A 253 -11.89 6.07 -9.53
C CYS A 253 -12.74 5.19 -8.61
N ARG A 254 -12.69 5.37 -7.28
CA ARG A 254 -13.40 4.54 -6.29
C ARG A 254 -14.92 4.55 -6.41
N ALA A 255 -15.49 5.53 -7.10
CA ALA A 255 -16.92 5.62 -7.38
C ALA A 255 -17.34 5.03 -8.73
N LYS A 256 -16.37 4.63 -9.55
CA LYS A 256 -16.63 4.10 -10.89
C LYS A 256 -17.02 2.62 -10.81
N PRO A 257 -17.76 2.14 -11.80
CA PRO A 257 -17.90 0.71 -12.05
C PRO A 257 -16.55 -0.03 -12.12
N LEU A 258 -16.54 -1.34 -11.84
CA LEU A 258 -15.33 -2.13 -11.64
C LEU A 258 -14.30 -2.01 -12.78
N ILE A 259 -14.70 -2.22 -14.04
CA ILE A 259 -13.78 -2.20 -15.18
C ILE A 259 -13.23 -0.78 -15.44
N PRO A 260 -14.05 0.29 -15.54
CA PRO A 260 -13.57 1.66 -15.63
C PRO A 260 -12.69 2.08 -14.45
N MET A 261 -12.93 1.54 -13.25
CA MET A 261 -12.07 1.76 -12.10
C MET A 261 -10.68 1.13 -12.30
N LEU A 262 -10.63 -0.16 -12.67
CA LEU A 262 -9.38 -0.88 -12.96
C LEU A 262 -8.59 -0.19 -14.08
N GLU A 263 -9.27 0.26 -15.14
CA GLU A 263 -8.66 1.00 -16.23
C GLU A 263 -8.11 2.36 -15.80
N HIS A 264 -8.84 3.09 -14.94
CA HIS A 264 -8.33 4.32 -14.39
C HIS A 264 -7.07 4.07 -13.55
N MET A 265 -7.05 3.02 -12.71
CA MET A 265 -5.87 2.64 -11.92
C MET A 265 -4.67 2.30 -12.82
N ARG A 266 -4.89 1.48 -13.85
CA ARG A 266 -3.88 1.12 -14.86
C ARG A 266 -3.31 2.37 -15.54
N VAL A 267 -4.17 3.25 -16.04
CA VAL A 267 -3.75 4.48 -16.72
C VAL A 267 -3.02 5.44 -15.77
N ALA A 268 -3.47 5.58 -14.52
CA ALA A 268 -2.81 6.43 -13.53
C ALA A 268 -1.38 5.96 -13.23
N MET A 269 -1.21 4.65 -13.05
CA MET A 269 0.10 4.03 -12.86
C MET A 269 0.99 4.22 -14.10
N MET A 270 0.48 3.90 -15.30
CA MET A 270 1.25 4.03 -16.55
C MET A 270 1.68 5.47 -16.83
N LYS A 271 0.79 6.45 -16.63
CA LYS A 271 1.13 7.88 -16.77
C LYS A 271 2.24 8.29 -15.81
N ARG A 272 2.23 7.77 -14.58
CA ARG A 272 3.29 8.02 -13.59
C ARG A 272 4.63 7.45 -14.04
N ILE A 273 4.66 6.19 -14.48
CA ILE A 273 5.87 5.54 -14.98
C ILE A 273 6.42 6.30 -16.21
N ALA A 274 5.55 6.66 -17.16
CA ALA A 274 5.94 7.44 -18.33
C ALA A 274 6.52 8.82 -17.96
N LYS A 275 5.91 9.52 -17.00
CA LYS A 275 6.42 10.81 -16.51
C LYS A 275 7.80 10.67 -15.86
N LYS A 276 8.01 9.62 -15.06
CA LYS A 276 9.32 9.33 -14.46
C LYS A 276 10.37 9.01 -15.52
N ARG A 277 10.05 8.17 -16.50
CA ARG A 277 10.96 7.86 -17.61
C ARG A 277 11.40 9.12 -18.34
N LYS A 278 10.47 10.02 -18.69
CA LYS A 278 10.79 11.31 -19.31
C LYS A 278 11.64 12.22 -18.42
N TYR A 279 11.46 12.15 -17.10
CA TYR A 279 12.25 12.93 -16.15
C TYR A 279 13.70 12.43 -16.08
N VAL A 280 13.89 11.10 -15.98
CA VAL A 280 15.22 10.47 -15.93
C VAL A 280 15.97 10.64 -17.25
N GLN A 281 15.28 10.68 -18.40
CA GLN A 281 15.90 10.97 -19.71
C GLN A 281 16.57 12.35 -19.80
N LYS A 282 16.26 13.27 -18.89
CA LYS A 282 16.90 14.59 -18.82
C LYS A 282 18.19 14.59 -18.00
N TRP A 283 18.47 13.50 -17.30
CA TRP A 283 19.64 13.42 -16.44
C TRP A 283 20.89 13.28 -17.31
N SER A 284 21.89 14.10 -17.04
CA SER A 284 23.24 14.04 -17.61
C SER A 284 24.25 13.72 -16.51
N GLY A 285 25.32 13.02 -16.86
CA GLY A 285 26.37 12.61 -15.93
C GLY A 285 26.08 11.29 -15.19
N ILE A 286 26.99 10.93 -14.28
CA ILE A 286 26.87 9.72 -13.47
C ILE A 286 25.74 9.94 -12.45
N THR A 287 24.67 9.17 -12.57
CA THR A 287 23.59 9.22 -11.60
C THR A 287 24.11 8.67 -10.28
N CYS A 288 24.21 9.52 -9.26
CA CYS A 288 24.45 9.07 -7.90
C CYS A 288 23.21 8.30 -7.44
N THR A 289 23.20 6.98 -7.69
CA THR A 289 22.36 6.08 -6.90
C THR A 289 22.80 6.30 -5.47
N THR A 290 21.88 6.61 -4.57
CA THR A 290 22.23 7.15 -3.24
C THR A 290 23.18 6.26 -2.43
N PHE A 291 23.55 5.04 -2.88
CA PHE A 291 24.57 4.22 -2.23
C PHE A 291 25.27 3.23 -3.18
N THR A 292 26.33 3.64 -3.90
CA THR A 292 27.48 2.74 -4.14
C THR A 292 28.49 2.98 -3.02
N TYR A 293 28.33 2.29 -1.90
CA TYR A 293 29.52 1.97 -1.10
C TYR A 293 30.21 0.87 -1.88
N GLN A 294 31.32 1.23 -2.53
CA GLN A 294 32.32 0.26 -2.93
C GLN A 294 32.66 -0.57 -1.69
N ASN A 295 32.66 -1.88 -1.85
CA ASN A 295 33.18 -2.81 -0.85
C ASN A 295 34.59 -2.36 -0.48
N TYR A 296 34.76 -1.74 0.68
CA TYR A 296 36.06 -1.68 1.32
C TYR A 296 36.18 -2.97 2.13
N THR A 297 36.92 -3.90 1.51
CA THR A 297 37.51 -5.14 2.05
C THR A 297 36.58 -6.14 2.71
#